data_AF-A0A0L9TCM6-F1
#
_entry.id   AF-A0A0L9TCM6-F1
#
_cell.length_a   1.000
_cell.length_b   1.000
_cell.length_c   1.000
_cell.angle_alpha   90.00
_cell.angle_beta   90.00
_cell.angle_gamma   90.00
#
_symmetry.space_group_name_H-M   'P 1'
#
loop_
_entity.id
_entity.type
_entity.pdbx_description
1 polymer ?
#
loop_
_entity_poly.entity_id
_entity_poly.type
_entity_poly.pdbx_seq_one_letter_code
_entity_poly.pdbx_strand_id
1 'polypeptide(L)'
;MDREDVSSNVSIADRIWKCLPRRIECQIIAVPQQKNEYDCGLFVLYFIERFMEVAPERLKKKDLAMFGKRWFKPEEASNLRVKIRKLLVEKLENSMRDNCDLESSPSSSGGPATECVESAKDSMA
;
A
#
# COMPACT_ATOMS: atom_id res chain seq x y z
N MET A 1 27.54 18.48 17.70
CA MET A 1 27.64 18.19 16.25
C MET A 1 26.21 18.12 15.77
N ASP A 2 25.60 19.28 15.54
CA ASP A 2 24.19 19.37 15.20
C ASP A 2 24.10 19.46 13.69
N ARG A 3 23.83 18.32 13.07
CA ARG A 3 23.45 18.21 11.66
C ARG A 3 21.95 18.45 11.61
N GLU A 4 21.56 19.71 11.49
CA GLU A 4 20.19 20.06 11.16
C GLU A 4 19.93 19.64 9.71
N ASP A 5 18.97 18.74 9.59
CA ASP A 5 18.44 18.14 8.38
C ASP A 5 17.91 19.24 7.45
N VAL A 6 18.56 19.38 6.29
CA VAL A 6 18.16 20.31 5.23
C VAL A 6 16.84 19.82 4.66
N SER A 7 15.75 20.30 5.27
CA SER A 7 14.42 20.26 4.69
C SER A 7 14.51 20.94 3.33
N SER A 8 14.51 20.12 2.28
CA SER A 8 14.57 20.52 0.88
C SER A 8 13.22 21.13 0.46
N ASN A 9 12.85 22.24 1.08
CA ASN A 9 11.84 23.14 0.55
C ASN A 9 12.50 23.91 -0.58
N VAL A 10 12.56 23.29 -1.76
CA VAL A 10 12.89 23.99 -3.00
C VAL A 10 11.73 24.94 -3.28
N SER A 11 11.80 26.13 -2.68
CA SER A 11 10.89 27.22 -2.95
C SER A 11 11.03 27.56 -4.42
N ILE A 12 10.05 27.14 -5.24
CA ILE A 12 9.94 27.56 -6.63
C ILE A 12 10.06 29.09 -6.62
N ALA A 13 11.08 29.62 -7.30
CA ALA A 13 11.40 31.03 -7.24
C ALA A 13 10.17 31.88 -7.65
N ASP A 14 9.90 32.98 -6.94
CA ASP A 14 8.74 33.85 -7.18
C ASP A 14 8.58 34.31 -8.63
N ARG A 15 9.69 34.39 -9.36
CA ARG A 15 9.71 34.69 -10.81
C ARG A 15 8.98 33.63 -11.62
N ILE A 16 9.10 32.36 -11.26
CA ILE A 16 8.41 31.23 -11.91
C ILE A 16 6.91 31.29 -11.60
N TRP A 17 6.53 31.55 -10.34
CA TRP A 17 5.13 31.73 -9.95
C TRP A 17 4.44 32.89 -10.69
N LYS A 18 5.15 34.00 -10.92
CA LYS A 18 4.65 35.16 -11.68
C LYS A 18 4.41 34.86 -13.17
N CYS A 19 5.16 33.91 -13.73
CA CYS A 19 5.08 33.50 -15.14
C CYS A 19 4.21 32.25 -15.36
N LEU A 20 3.85 31.53 -14.29
CA LEU A 20 2.92 30.41 -14.38
C LEU A 20 1.57 30.96 -14.87
N PRO A 21 0.96 30.38 -15.90
CA PRO A 21 -0.37 30.79 -16.32
C PRO A 21 -1.29 30.78 -15.10
N ARG A 22 -1.85 31.94 -14.73
CA ARG A 22 -2.69 32.12 -13.54
C ARG A 22 -4.00 31.31 -13.56
N ARG A 23 -4.20 30.50 -14.60
CA ARG A 23 -5.41 29.73 -14.88
C ARG A 23 -5.07 28.25 -14.76
N ILE A 24 -4.88 27.81 -13.52
CA ILE A 24 -5.02 26.39 -13.21
C ILE A 24 -6.51 26.10 -13.23
N GLU A 25 -6.95 25.39 -14.26
CA GLU A 25 -8.35 25.02 -14.40
C GLU A 25 -8.62 23.76 -13.58
N CYS A 26 -9.51 23.88 -12.59
CA CYS A 26 -10.05 22.74 -11.89
C CYS A 26 -11.26 22.19 -12.65
N GLN A 27 -11.26 20.89 -12.95
CA GLN A 27 -12.38 20.22 -13.59
C GLN A 27 -12.82 19.02 -12.76
N ILE A 28 -14.11 19.00 -12.38
CA ILE A 28 -14.72 17.86 -11.70
C ILE A 28 -15.17 16.85 -12.75
N ILE A 29 -14.70 15.62 -12.64
CA ILE A 29 -15.07 14.52 -13.52
C ILE A 29 -15.99 13.57 -12.75
N ALA A 30 -17.20 13.36 -13.26
CA ALA A 30 -18.14 12.43 -12.66
C ALA A 30 -17.76 10.98 -13.01
N VAL A 31 -17.14 10.29 -12.05
CA VAL A 31 -16.70 8.88 -12.15
C VAL A 31 -17.67 7.95 -11.41
N PRO A 32 -17.60 6.61 -11.58
CA PRO A 32 -18.41 5.68 -10.81
C PRO A 32 -18.19 5.91 -9.32
N GLN A 33 -19.28 5.97 -8.56
CA GLN A 33 -19.27 6.22 -7.12
C GLN A 33 -19.65 4.95 -6.37
N GLN A 34 -19.10 4.79 -5.18
CA GLN A 34 -19.57 3.80 -4.23
C GLN A 34 -21.03 4.05 -3.82
N LYS A 35 -21.73 2.99 -3.44
CA LYS A 35 -23.09 3.08 -2.87
C LYS A 35 -23.13 2.84 -1.36
N ASN A 36 -22.03 2.40 -0.77
CA ASN A 36 -21.87 2.15 0.65
C ASN A 36 -21.00 3.25 1.29
N GLU A 37 -20.83 3.17 2.61
CA GLU A 37 -20.14 4.20 3.41
C GLU A 37 -18.64 3.90 3.65
N TYR A 38 -18.14 2.75 3.18
CA TYR A 38 -16.84 2.21 3.63
C TYR A 38 -15.84 1.90 2.50
N ASP A 39 -16.23 2.02 1.23
CA ASP A 39 -15.37 1.70 0.08
C ASP A 39 -14.60 2.89 -0.51
N CYS A 40 -14.64 4.07 0.12
CA CYS A 40 -14.17 5.29 -0.53
C CYS A 40 -12.66 5.19 -0.84
N GLY A 41 -11.90 4.61 0.09
CA GLY A 41 -10.49 4.30 -0.11
C GLY A 41 -10.26 3.26 -1.22
N LEU A 42 -11.11 2.24 -1.34
CA LEU A 42 -11.01 1.26 -2.44
C LEU A 42 -11.25 1.90 -3.79
N PHE A 43 -12.24 2.80 -3.89
CA PHE A 43 -12.50 3.54 -5.12
C PHE A 43 -11.33 4.44 -5.50
N VAL A 44 -10.72 5.13 -4.52
CA VAL A 44 -9.50 5.93 -4.75
C VAL A 44 -8.36 5.06 -5.29
N LEU A 45 -8.09 3.91 -4.67
CA LEU A 45 -7.05 2.98 -5.15
C LEU A 45 -7.35 2.49 -6.56
N TYR A 46 -8.61 2.15 -6.84
CA TYR A 46 -9.02 1.68 -8.16
C TYR A 46 -8.93 2.80 -9.23
N PHE A 47 -9.23 4.05 -8.88
CA PHE A 47 -9.03 5.19 -9.78
C PHE A 47 -7.56 5.31 -10.18
N ILE A 48 -6.63 5.16 -9.23
CA ILE A 48 -5.19 5.23 -9.49
C ILE A 48 -4.74 4.07 -10.39
N GLU A 49 -5.12 2.83 -10.05
CA GLU A 49 -4.80 1.64 -10.86
C GLU A 49 -5.26 1.82 -12.31
N ARG A 50 -6.55 2.15 -12.50
CA ARG A 50 -7.13 2.35 -13.84
C ARG A 50 -6.54 3.54 -14.58
N PHE A 51 -6.26 4.63 -13.88
CA PHE A 51 -5.63 5.81 -14.48
C PHE A 51 -4.25 5.44 -15.04
N MET A 52 -3.42 4.72 -14.29
CA MET A 52 -2.10 4.28 -14.78
C MET A 52 -2.19 3.35 -15.99
N GLU A 53 -3.24 2.52 -16.06
CA GLU A 53 -3.42 1.58 -17.17
C GLU A 53 -3.93 2.22 -18.46
N VAL A 54 -4.80 3.24 -18.37
CA VAL A 54 -5.51 3.78 -19.55
C VAL A 54 -5.18 5.20 -19.90
N ALA A 55 -4.59 5.98 -18.99
CA ALA A 55 -4.25 7.36 -19.28
C ALA A 55 -3.17 7.40 -20.37
N PRO A 56 -3.29 8.30 -21.36
CA PRO A 56 -2.22 8.51 -22.31
C PRO A 56 -0.99 9.06 -21.59
N GLU A 57 0.20 8.81 -22.15
CA GLU A 57 1.48 9.33 -21.63
C GLU A 57 1.44 10.84 -21.38
N ARG A 58 0.71 11.57 -22.24
CA ARG A 58 0.44 13.00 -22.07
C ARG A 58 -1.06 13.29 -22.09
N LEU A 59 -1.65 13.39 -20.90
CA LEU A 59 -3.06 13.75 -20.72
C LEU A 59 -3.35 15.19 -21.19
N LYS A 60 -4.34 15.34 -22.07
CA LYS A 60 -4.88 16.63 -22.55
C LYS A 60 -6.35 16.76 -22.17
N LYS A 61 -6.88 17.98 -22.19
CA LYS A 61 -8.30 18.26 -21.83
C LYS A 61 -9.31 17.42 -22.61
N LYS A 62 -9.05 17.18 -23.90
CA LYS A 62 -9.93 16.36 -24.77
C LYS A 62 -9.97 14.89 -24.35
N ASP A 63 -8.92 14.40 -23.68
CA ASP A 63 -8.81 13.00 -23.27
C ASP A 63 -9.63 12.74 -22.00
N LEU A 64 -10.00 13.77 -21.24
CA LEU A 64 -10.77 13.64 -19.99
C LEU A 64 -12.14 12.99 -20.18
N ALA A 65 -12.71 13.04 -21.39
CA ALA A 65 -13.96 12.38 -21.73
C ALA A 65 -13.87 10.84 -21.68
N MET A 66 -12.66 10.27 -21.66
CA MET A 66 -12.45 8.82 -21.46
C MET A 66 -12.77 8.39 -20.04
N PHE A 67 -12.68 9.32 -19.09
CA PHE A 67 -13.09 9.14 -17.71
C PHE A 67 -14.56 9.58 -17.57
N GLY A 68 -15.38 8.79 -16.89
CA GLY A 68 -16.79 9.13 -16.73
C GLY A 68 -17.57 8.09 -15.96
N LYS A 69 -18.89 8.28 -15.84
CA LYS A 69 -19.78 7.41 -15.05
C LYS A 69 -19.78 5.93 -15.45
N ARG A 70 -19.27 5.60 -16.64
CA ARG A 70 -19.14 4.24 -17.18
C ARG A 70 -17.68 3.77 -17.28
N TRP A 71 -16.76 4.45 -16.59
CA TRP A 71 -15.33 4.13 -16.66
C TRP A 71 -15.04 2.70 -16.18
N PHE A 72 -15.82 2.22 -15.22
CA PHE A 72 -15.82 0.85 -14.71
C PHE A 72 -17.12 0.57 -13.95
N LYS A 73 -17.38 -0.69 -13.60
CA LYS A 73 -18.49 -1.10 -12.75
C LYS A 73 -18.12 -0.95 -11.26
N PRO A 74 -18.95 -0.36 -10.40
CA PRO A 74 -18.66 -0.18 -8.98
C PRO A 74 -18.17 -1.45 -8.25
N GLU A 75 -18.66 -2.61 -8.67
CA GLU A 75 -18.28 -3.91 -8.11
C GLU A 75 -16.81 -4.25 -8.36
N GLU A 76 -16.21 -3.77 -9.46
CA GLU A 76 -14.78 -3.96 -9.75
C GLU A 76 -13.91 -3.27 -8.69
N ALA A 77 -14.25 -2.04 -8.31
CA ALA A 77 -13.57 -1.31 -7.24
C ALA A 77 -13.82 -1.95 -5.88
N SER A 78 -15.05 -2.33 -5.55
CA SER A 78 -15.36 -3.02 -4.29
C SER A 78 -14.64 -4.37 -4.15
N ASN A 79 -14.40 -5.08 -5.26
CA ASN A 79 -13.66 -6.35 -5.29
C ASN A 79 -12.18 -6.19 -4.94
N LEU A 80 -11.63 -4.97 -4.98
CA LEU A 80 -10.28 -4.72 -4.46
C LEU A 80 -10.13 -5.14 -3.00
N ARG A 81 -11.20 -5.13 -2.19
CA ARG A 81 -11.15 -5.62 -0.80
C ARG A 81 -10.59 -7.04 -0.72
N VAL A 82 -11.07 -7.92 -1.59
CA VAL A 82 -10.66 -9.33 -1.63
C VAL A 82 -9.23 -9.44 -2.15
N LYS A 83 -8.90 -8.70 -3.21
CA LYS A 83 -7.54 -8.66 -3.80
C LYS A 83 -6.50 -8.17 -2.78
N ILE A 84 -6.76 -7.05 -2.11
CA ILE A 84 -5.88 -6.46 -1.09
C ILE A 84 -5.71 -7.43 0.08
N ARG A 85 -6.80 -7.99 0.61
CA ARG A 85 -6.71 -8.96 1.72
C ARG A 85 -5.85 -10.16 1.34
N LYS A 86 -6.04 -10.72 0.15
CA LYS A 86 -5.23 -11.85 -0.35
C LYS A 86 -3.75 -11.49 -0.42
N LEU A 87 -3.43 -10.34 -1.02
CA LEU A 87 -2.05 -9.86 -1.14
C LEU A 87 -1.39 -9.64 0.22
N LEU A 88 -2.12 -9.06 1.18
CA LEU A 88 -1.58 -8.83 2.53
C LEU A 88 -1.26 -10.14 3.26
N VAL A 89 -2.17 -11.12 3.20
CA VAL A 89 -1.95 -12.45 3.80
C VAL A 89 -0.74 -13.12 3.17
N GLU A 90 -0.68 -13.16 1.84
CA GLU A 90 0.44 -13.76 1.10
C GLU A 90 1.78 -13.09 1.46
N LYS A 91 1.83 -11.75 1.50
CA LYS A 91 3.05 -11.02 1.83
C LYS A 91 3.50 -11.26 3.28
N LEU A 92 2.56 -11.34 4.22
CA LEU A 92 2.87 -11.62 5.62
C LEU A 92 3.41 -13.05 5.78
N GLU A 93 2.75 -14.05 5.21
CA GLU A 93 3.19 -15.44 5.26
C GLU A 93 4.56 -15.63 4.63
N ASN A 94 4.83 -15.00 3.49
CA ASN A 94 6.13 -15.05 2.84
C ASN A 94 7.22 -14.45 3.74
N SER A 95 6.96 -13.29 4.36
CA SER A 95 7.90 -12.66 5.27
C SER A 95 8.21 -13.51 6.51
N MET A 96 7.24 -14.28 7.00
CA MET A 96 7.48 -15.19 8.14
C MET A 96 8.35 -16.38 7.74
N ARG A 97 8.20 -16.89 6.51
CA ARG A 97 9.07 -17.96 6.00
C ARG A 97 10.50 -17.47 5.76
N ASP A 98 10.66 -16.28 5.19
CA ASP A 98 11.99 -15.72 4.97
C ASP A 98 12.76 -15.52 6.29
N ASN A 99 12.05 -15.25 7.39
CA ASN A 99 12.66 -15.12 8.73
C ASN A 99 13.07 -16.47 9.36
N CYS A 100 12.38 -17.58 9.07
CA CYS A 100 12.77 -18.88 9.63
C CYS A 100 14.00 -19.49 8.93
N ASP A 101 14.27 -19.11 7.68
CA ASP A 101 15.45 -19.55 6.94
C ASP A 101 16.76 -18.89 7.45
N LEU A 102 16.68 -17.76 8.15
CA LEU A 102 17.83 -17.09 8.78
C LEU A 102 18.16 -17.60 10.20
N GLU A 103 17.16 -18.06 10.95
CA GLU A 103 17.32 -18.61 12.32
C GLU A 103 17.73 -20.10 12.32
N SER A 104 17.80 -20.75 11.15
CA SER A 104 18.14 -22.17 11.01
C SER A 104 19.65 -22.48 11.01
N SER A 105 20.53 -21.52 11.31
CA SER A 105 21.95 -21.81 11.51
C SER A 105 22.20 -22.33 12.93
N PRO A 106 22.58 -23.61 13.12
CA PRO A 106 22.87 -24.13 14.45
C PRO A 106 24.17 -23.51 14.94
N SER A 107 24.05 -22.61 15.91
CA SER A 107 25.18 -22.22 16.72
C SER A 107 25.35 -23.25 17.84
N SER A 108 26.59 -23.69 18.06
CA SER A 108 27.10 -24.44 19.22
C SER A 108 27.09 -25.97 19.13
N SER A 109 28.21 -26.49 18.60
CA SER A 109 29.14 -27.41 19.28
C SER A 109 28.63 -28.25 20.47
N GLY A 110 28.59 -29.57 20.22
CA GLY A 110 28.94 -30.74 21.05
C GLY A 110 29.02 -30.69 22.59
N GLY A 111 28.35 -31.66 23.23
CA GLY A 111 28.68 -32.20 24.57
C GLY A 111 27.53 -32.99 25.21
N PRO A 112 27.76 -34.15 25.86
CA PRO A 112 26.80 -35.26 25.88
C PRO A 112 25.81 -35.28 27.06
N ALA A 113 24.79 -36.12 26.87
CA ALA A 113 23.73 -36.48 27.79
C ALA A 113 24.23 -36.83 29.21
N THR A 114 23.56 -36.27 30.22
CA THR A 114 23.37 -36.94 31.50
C THR A 114 21.90 -36.83 31.91
N GLU A 115 21.39 -38.00 32.24
CA GLU A 115 20.07 -38.35 32.74
C GLU A 115 19.81 -37.72 34.11
N CYS A 116 18.59 -37.21 34.34
CA CYS A 116 18.06 -36.98 35.70
C CYS A 116 16.55 -37.25 35.67
N VAL A 117 16.19 -38.44 36.14
CA VAL A 117 14.84 -38.81 36.58
C VAL A 117 14.66 -38.28 38.00
N GLU A 118 13.56 -37.58 38.29
CA GLU A 118 12.69 -37.94 39.41
C GLU A 118 11.34 -37.21 39.36
N SER A 119 10.29 -37.98 39.67
CA SER A 119 8.89 -37.61 39.74
C SER A 119 8.56 -36.80 40.98
N ALA A 120 7.62 -35.87 40.87
CA ALA A 120 6.33 -35.88 41.58
C ALA A 120 5.71 -34.48 41.60
N LYS A 121 4.43 -34.38 41.24
CA LYS A 121 3.38 -33.98 42.20
C LYS A 121 2.00 -34.18 41.57
N ASP A 122 1.33 -35.19 42.12
CA ASP A 122 -0.12 -35.25 42.26
C ASP A 122 -0.58 -34.04 43.09
N SER A 123 -1.61 -33.33 42.62
CA SER A 123 -2.73 -32.89 43.47
C SER A 123 -3.85 -32.34 42.61
N MET A 124 -4.99 -32.97 42.82
CA MET A 124 -6.30 -32.78 42.22
C MET A 124 -7.16 -31.93 43.17
N ALA A 125 -8.14 -31.24 42.59
CA ALA A 125 -9.30 -30.58 43.22
C ALA A 125 -9.06 -29.24 43.94
#